data_AF-A0A9J7BPQ7-F1
#
_entry.id   AF-A0A9J7BPQ7-F1
#
_cell.length_a   1.000
_cell.length_b   1.000
_cell.length_c   1.000
_cell.angle_alpha   90.00
_cell.angle_beta   90.00
_cell.angle_gamma   90.00
#
_symmetry.space_group_name_H-M   'P 1'
#
loop_
_entity.id
_entity.type
_entity.pdbx_description
1 polymer ?
#
loop_
_entity_poly.entity_id
_entity_poly.type
_entity_poly.pdbx_seq_one_letter_code
_entity_poly.pdbx_strand_id
1 'polypeptide(L)'
;MIGTAAQHLAFSGSASAFPSQAACVRRRITPQAGHALEKLGHAIEYLTDEFMNEEGQPPFRRDGRLEAIELLMAANREIYYHCPEVPSFRTRFSAFLHRFV
;
A
#
# COMPACT_ATOMS: atom_id res chain seq x y z
N MET A 1 -0.20 44.01 39.02
CA MET A 1 -1.08 44.03 37.85
C MET A 1 -0.44 43.15 36.79
N ILE A 2 -0.87 41.89 36.70
CA ILE A 2 -0.34 40.90 35.75
C ILE A 2 -1.37 40.81 34.63
N GLY A 3 -0.96 41.21 33.42
CA GLY A 3 -1.68 40.92 32.19
C GLY A 3 -1.02 39.74 31.50
N THR A 4 -1.81 38.72 31.18
CA THR A 4 -1.38 37.64 30.27
C THR A 4 -2.51 37.40 29.27
N ALA A 5 -2.27 37.82 28.04
CA ALA A 5 -3.15 37.59 26.91
C ALA A 5 -2.94 36.18 26.34
N ALA A 6 -4.07 35.57 25.96
CA ALA A 6 -4.33 34.63 24.87
C ALA A 6 -3.21 33.68 24.40
N GLN A 7 -3.59 32.39 24.25
CA GLN A 7 -3.45 31.69 22.97
C GLN A 7 -4.34 30.45 22.93
N HIS A 8 -5.56 30.66 22.44
CA HIS A 8 -6.41 29.63 21.88
C HIS A 8 -5.72 29.09 20.63
N LEU A 9 -5.11 27.91 20.72
CA LEU A 9 -4.50 27.24 19.56
C LEU A 9 -5.61 26.89 18.57
N ALA A 10 -5.75 27.73 17.55
CA ALA A 10 -6.57 27.42 16.39
C ALA A 10 -5.87 26.30 15.60
N PHE A 11 -6.37 25.08 15.74
CA PHE A 11 -6.02 23.96 14.87
C PHE A 11 -6.55 24.26 13.46
N SER A 12 -5.71 24.87 12.62
CA SER A 12 -5.97 24.98 11.18
C SER A 12 -5.60 23.66 10.52
N GLY A 13 -6.49 22.68 10.63
CA GLY A 13 -6.38 21.43 9.88
C GLY A 13 -6.69 21.68 8.42
N SER A 14 -5.70 22.05 7.63
CA SER A 14 -5.80 22.00 6.16
C SER A 14 -5.70 20.53 5.74
N ALA A 15 -6.83 19.83 5.75
CA ALA A 15 -6.94 18.49 5.18
C ALA A 15 -6.77 18.61 3.66
N SER A 16 -5.54 18.46 3.17
CA SER A 16 -5.29 18.23 1.75
C SER A 16 -5.88 16.87 1.41
N ALA A 17 -7.08 16.87 0.82
CA ALA A 17 -7.65 15.68 0.22
C ALA A 17 -6.74 15.25 -0.94
N PHE A 18 -5.80 14.34 -0.66
CA PHE A 18 -5.10 13.63 -1.71
C PHE A 18 -6.16 12.85 -2.49
N PRO A 19 -6.32 13.06 -3.81
CA PRO A 19 -7.18 12.20 -4.59
C PRO A 19 -6.55 10.80 -4.59
N SER A 20 -6.95 9.97 -3.63
CA SER A 20 -6.69 8.54 -3.62
C SER A 20 -7.61 7.86 -4.64
N GLN A 21 -7.56 8.31 -5.89
CA GLN A 21 -8.02 7.51 -7.00
C GLN A 21 -6.81 6.68 -7.42
N ALA A 22 -6.45 5.69 -6.60
CA ALA A 22 -5.62 4.60 -7.07
C ALA A 22 -6.41 3.96 -8.22
N ALA A 23 -6.11 4.39 -9.45
CA ALA A 23 -6.77 3.86 -10.63
C ALA A 23 -6.58 2.34 -10.57
N CYS A 24 -7.67 1.59 -10.72
CA CYS A 24 -7.58 0.13 -10.74
C CYS A 24 -6.81 -0.27 -12.00
N VAL A 25 -5.49 -0.42 -11.86
CA VAL A 25 -4.59 -0.83 -12.94
C VAL A 25 -4.68 -2.34 -13.05
N ARG A 26 -5.30 -2.82 -14.12
CA ARG A 26 -5.31 -4.25 -14.44
C ARG A 26 -3.91 -4.63 -14.92
N ARG A 27 -3.26 -5.59 -14.24
CA ARG A 27 -1.96 -6.15 -14.64
C ARG A 27 -2.12 -7.56 -15.21
N ARG A 28 -1.21 -7.95 -16.10
CA ARG A 28 -1.13 -9.32 -16.63
C ARG A 28 -0.29 -10.16 -15.66
N ILE A 29 -0.97 -10.80 -14.72
CA ILE A 29 -0.36 -11.69 -13.74
C ILE A 29 -0.16 -13.06 -14.37
N THR A 30 1.08 -13.57 -14.37
CA THR A 30 1.37 -14.94 -14.80
C THR A 30 0.94 -15.93 -13.72
N PRO A 31 0.69 -17.22 -14.04
CA PRO A 31 0.35 -18.21 -13.01
C PRO A 31 1.39 -18.29 -11.88
N GLN A 32 2.68 -18.22 -12.23
CA GLN A 32 3.78 -18.22 -11.26
C GLN A 32 3.76 -16.97 -10.37
N ALA A 33 3.55 -15.78 -10.95
CA ALA A 33 3.43 -14.54 -10.18
C ALA A 33 2.20 -14.57 -9.26
N GLY A 34 1.06 -15.08 -9.75
CA GLY A 34 -0.15 -15.27 -8.94
C GLY A 34 0.10 -16.16 -7.73
N HIS A 35 0.75 -17.31 -7.94
CA HIS A 35 1.11 -18.25 -6.87
C HIS A 35 2.05 -17.61 -5.83
N ALA A 36 3.02 -16.81 -6.28
CA ALA A 36 3.91 -16.09 -5.38
C ALA A 36 3.18 -15.02 -4.56
N LEU A 37 2.28 -14.25 -5.20
CA LEU A 37 1.46 -13.24 -4.53
C LEU A 37 0.53 -13.87 -3.48
N GLU A 38 -0.08 -15.02 -3.79
CA GLU A 38 -0.93 -15.77 -2.86
C GLU A 38 -0.16 -16.23 -1.62
N LYS A 39 1.00 -16.88 -1.82
CA LYS A 39 1.87 -17.31 -0.72
C LYS A 39 2.31 -16.15 0.18
N LEU A 40 2.72 -15.03 -0.43
CA LEU A 40 3.12 -13.84 0.32
C LEU A 40 1.93 -13.22 1.05
N GLY A 41 0.74 -13.20 0.45
CA GLY A 41 -0.48 -12.73 1.09
C GLY A 41 -0.79 -13.50 2.37
N HIS A 42 -0.78 -14.84 2.30
CA HIS A 42 -0.99 -15.68 3.48
C HIS A 42 0.09 -15.52 4.54
N ALA A 43 1.36 -15.39 4.15
CA ALA A 43 2.45 -15.17 5.11
C ALA A 43 2.28 -13.85 5.87
N ILE A 44 1.89 -12.78 5.17
CA ILE A 44 1.61 -11.48 5.78
C ILE A 44 0.40 -11.57 6.72
N GLU A 45 -0.68 -12.22 6.29
CA GLU A 45 -1.88 -12.44 7.09
C GLU A 45 -1.55 -13.14 8.40
N TYR A 46 -0.89 -14.30 8.35
CA TYR A 46 -0.54 -15.04 9.55
C TYR A 46 0.39 -14.28 10.49
N LEU A 47 1.44 -13.65 9.97
CA LEU A 47 2.36 -12.89 10.81
C LEU A 47 1.70 -11.66 11.44
N THR A 48 0.79 -11.01 10.71
CA THR A 48 0.04 -9.87 11.23
C THR A 48 -0.93 -10.32 12.32
N ASP A 49 -1.64 -11.42 12.11
CA ASP A 49 -2.55 -11.98 13.12
C ASP A 49 -1.77 -12.37 14.39
N GLU A 50 -0.64 -13.07 14.26
CA GLU A 50 0.21 -13.40 15.41
C GLU A 50 0.73 -12.16 16.12
N PHE A 51 1.17 -11.15 15.37
CA PHE A 51 1.65 -9.89 15.93
C PHE A 51 0.55 -9.14 16.69
N MET A 52 -0.69 -9.11 16.17
CA MET A 52 -1.82 -8.45 16.81
C MET A 52 -2.36 -9.22 18.03
N ASN A 53 -2.29 -10.55 18.02
CA ASN A 53 -2.83 -11.39 19.08
C ASN A 53 -1.90 -11.53 20.30
N GLU A 54 -0.66 -11.05 20.23
CA GLU A 54 0.27 -11.04 21.36
C GLU A 54 0.04 -9.87 22.32
N GLU A 55 -1.12 -9.86 22.98
CA GLU A 55 -1.34 -9.00 24.14
C GLU A 55 -0.51 -9.51 25.33
N GLY A 56 0.39 -8.68 25.87
CA GLY A 56 1.07 -8.91 27.15
C GLY A 56 2.51 -9.43 27.12
N GLN A 57 3.14 -9.59 25.95
CA GLN A 57 4.58 -9.89 25.89
C GLN A 57 5.43 -8.63 26.21
N PRO A 58 6.55 -8.77 26.93
CA PRO A 58 7.38 -7.63 27.30
C PRO A 58 7.96 -6.93 26.05
N PRO A 59 7.96 -5.58 26.00
CA PRO A 59 8.34 -4.79 24.83
C PRO A 59 9.82 -4.93 24.40
N PHE A 60 10.62 -5.66 25.18
CA PHE A 60 12.06 -5.86 24.96
C PHE A 60 12.41 -7.11 24.13
N ARG A 61 11.43 -7.95 23.77
CA ARG A 61 11.63 -8.85 22.63
C ARG A 61 11.68 -7.95 21.40
N ARG A 62 12.89 -7.71 20.87
CA ARG A 62 13.07 -7.11 19.54
C ARG A 62 12.38 -8.01 18.54
N ASP A 63 11.13 -7.69 18.29
CA ASP A 63 10.25 -8.52 17.52
C ASP A 63 10.45 -8.17 16.05
N GLY A 64 11.33 -8.93 15.41
CA GLY A 64 11.61 -8.83 13.98
C GLY A 64 10.40 -9.13 13.09
N ARG A 65 9.22 -9.44 13.66
CA ARG A 65 7.99 -9.65 12.91
C ARG A 65 7.53 -8.40 12.17
N LEU A 66 7.60 -7.21 12.77
CA LEU A 66 7.25 -5.98 12.04
C LEU A 66 8.15 -5.79 10.82
N GLU A 67 9.46 -5.97 10.99
CA GLU A 67 10.44 -5.91 9.89
C GLU A 67 10.18 -7.01 8.85
N ALA A 68 9.82 -8.23 9.28
CA ALA A 68 9.46 -9.32 8.39
C ALA A 68 8.17 -9.02 7.60
N ILE A 69 7.14 -8.47 8.25
CA ILE A 69 5.88 -8.08 7.60
C ILE A 69 6.16 -6.98 6.57
N GLU A 70 6.96 -5.97 6.91
CA GLU A 70 7.37 -4.92 5.98
C GLU A 70 8.14 -5.47 4.78
N LEU A 71 9.08 -6.39 5.00
CA LEU A 71 9.85 -7.04 3.95
C LEU A 71 8.96 -7.89 3.03
N LEU A 72 8.01 -8.65 3.58
CA LEU A 72 7.06 -9.44 2.81
C LEU A 72 6.10 -8.54 2.01
N MET A 73 5.63 -7.43 2.59
CA MET A 73 4.82 -6.44 1.88
C MET A 73 5.59 -5.80 0.73
N ALA A 74 6.87 -5.47 0.93
CA ALA A 74 7.73 -4.92 -0.11
C ALA A 74 7.89 -5.92 -1.27
N ALA A 75 8.20 -7.18 -0.97
CA ALA A 75 8.33 -8.24 -1.97
C ALA A 75 7.01 -8.51 -2.72
N ASN A 76 5.87 -8.51 -2.01
CA ASN A 76 4.54 -8.68 -2.61
C ASN A 76 4.27 -7.57 -3.64
N ARG A 77 4.53 -6.32 -3.26
CA ARG A 77 4.38 -5.16 -4.14
C ARG A 77 5.33 -5.24 -5.33
N GLU A 78 6.59 -5.60 -5.11
CA GLU A 78 7.59 -5.73 -6.17
C GLU A 78 7.13 -6.72 -7.26
N ILE A 79 6.68 -7.93 -6.87
CA ILE A 79 6.16 -8.94 -7.80
C ILE A 79 4.94 -8.41 -8.56
N TYR A 80 4.03 -7.72 -7.86
CA TYR A 80 2.85 -7.11 -8.50
C TYR A 80 3.27 -6.07 -9.55
N TYR A 81 4.19 -5.17 -9.24
CA TYR A 81 4.64 -4.11 -10.15
C TYR A 81 5.48 -4.62 -11.31
N HIS A 82 6.18 -5.75 -11.16
CA HIS A 82 6.87 -6.42 -12.26
C HIS A 82 5.90 -7.01 -13.31
N CYS A 83 4.63 -7.24 -12.95
CA CYS A 83 3.61 -7.67 -13.91
C CYS A 83 3.22 -6.50 -14.84
N PRO A 84 3.28 -6.65 -16.17
CA PRO A 84 3.00 -5.55 -17.09
C PRO A 84 1.53 -5.14 -17.03
N GLU A 85 1.28 -3.84 -17.21
CA GLU A 85 -0.07 -3.28 -17.23
C GLU A 85 -0.83 -3.73 -18.49
N VAL A 86 -2.12 -4.01 -18.33
CA VAL A 86 -3.02 -4.31 -19.44
C VAL A 86 -3.60 -2.98 -19.92
N PRO A 87 -3.30 -2.55 -21.16
CA PRO A 87 -3.78 -1.27 -21.66
C PRO A 87 -5.31 -1.27 -21.72
N SER A 88 -5.90 -0.17 -21.27
CA SER A 88 -7.35 0.05 -21.32
C SER A 88 -7.85 0.09 -22.77
N PHE A 89 -9.13 -0.19 -22.98
CA PHE A 89 -9.76 -0.06 -24.31
C PHE A 89 -9.59 1.34 -24.90
N ARG A 90 -9.72 2.40 -24.07
CA ARG A 90 -9.50 3.79 -24.48
C ARG A 90 -8.07 4.00 -24.99
N THR A 91 -7.08 3.45 -24.29
CA THR A 91 -5.66 3.51 -24.70
C THR A 91 -5.46 2.81 -26.04
N ARG A 92 -6.05 1.62 -26.23
CA ARG A 92 -5.96 0.87 -27.50
C ARG A 92 -6.59 1.64 -28.66
N PHE A 93 -7.76 2.23 -28.45
CA PHE A 93 -8.48 2.99 -29.48
C PHE A 93 -7.75 4.28 -29.87
N SER A 94 -7.20 5.02 -28.90
CA SER A 94 -6.37 6.20 -29.16
C SER A 94 -5.12 5.85 -29.98
N ALA A 95 -4.41 4.78 -29.61
CA ALA A 95 -3.23 4.31 -30.34
C ALA A 95 -3.57 3.88 -31.78
N PHE A 96 -4.74 3.27 -31.98
CA PHE A 96 -5.25 2.96 -33.31
C PHE A 96 -5.46 4.25 -34.12
N LEU A 97 -6.23 5.20 -33.62
CA LEU A 97 -6.51 6.46 -34.35
C LEU A 97 -5.23 7.23 -34.73
N HIS A 98 -4.24 7.31 -33.84
CA HIS A 98 -2.94 7.93 -34.13
C HIS A 98 -2.11 7.21 -35.21
N ARG A 99 -2.42 5.95 -35.53
CA ARG A 99 -1.73 5.19 -36.59
C ARG A 99 -2.38 5.38 -37.96
N PHE A 100 -3.64 5.80 -38.01
CA PHE A 100 -4.42 5.96 -39.25
C PHE A 100 -4.62 7.43 -39.67
N VAL A 101 -4.18 8.38 -38.85
CA VAL A 101 -4.04 9.82 -39.17
C VAL A 101 -2.59 10.11 -39.48
#